data_AF-A0A257IQ93-F1
#
_entry.id   AF-A0A257IQ93-F1
#
_cell.length_a   1.000
_cell.length_b   1.000
_cell.length_c   1.000
_cell.angle_alpha   90.00
_cell.angle_beta   90.00
_cell.angle_gamma   90.00
#
_symmetry.space_group_name_H-M   'P 1'
#
loop_
_entity.id
_entity.type
_entity.pdbx_description
1 polymer ?
#
loop_
_entity_poly.entity_id
_entity_poly.type
_entity_poly.pdbx_seq_one_letter_code
_entity_poly.pdbx_strand_id
1 'polypeptide(L)'
;EKNRYLKDLSPILGVKMDKQINFMSQHRNLYPSFAKDDKVLEEIVLMEKNLAKKAIYHIKKEDFSTYEPAIKTGDIIAFTSTVAGLDVNHEGFAIRKNGKLYLMHASIEKKKVIISEETLQQYLMRIKKHAGVMVLRVS
;
A
#
# COMPACT_ATOMS: atom_id res chain seq x y z
N GLU A 1 -13.59 -4.01 -0.81
CA GLU A 1 -14.11 -5.18 -0.06
C GLU A 1 -15.59 -5.07 0.33
N LYS A 2 -16.02 -4.13 1.18
CA LYS A 2 -17.43 -4.04 1.64
C LYS A 2 -18.47 -4.05 0.51
N ASN A 3 -18.17 -3.34 -0.58
CA ASN A 3 -19.02 -3.25 -1.78
C ASN A 3 -18.73 -4.35 -2.82
N ARG A 4 -17.92 -5.35 -2.47
CA ARG A 4 -17.61 -6.55 -3.28
C ARG A 4 -16.90 -6.33 -4.63
N TYR A 5 -16.37 -5.13 -4.90
CA TYR A 5 -15.55 -4.89 -6.10
C TYR A 5 -14.10 -5.39 -6.00
N LEU A 6 -13.62 -5.59 -4.77
CA LEU A 6 -12.24 -5.96 -4.50
C LEU A 6 -12.22 -7.06 -3.45
N LYS A 7 -11.36 -8.06 -3.68
CA LYS A 7 -10.98 -9.10 -2.73
C LYS A 7 -9.55 -8.82 -2.25
N ASP A 8 -9.37 -8.73 -0.93
CA ASP A 8 -8.05 -8.67 -0.33
C ASP A 8 -7.43 -10.07 -0.24
N LEU A 9 -6.24 -10.24 -0.79
CA LEU A 9 -5.48 -11.49 -0.75
C LEU A 9 -4.44 -11.50 0.38
N SER A 10 -4.13 -10.35 0.97
CA SER A 10 -3.12 -10.22 2.02
C SER A 10 -3.39 -11.05 3.27
N PRO A 11 -4.65 -11.26 3.73
CA PRO A 11 -4.91 -12.11 4.89
C PRO A 11 -4.51 -13.58 4.70
N ILE A 12 -4.46 -14.07 3.46
CA ILE A 12 -4.10 -15.47 3.15
C ILE A 12 -2.65 -15.63 2.67
N LEU A 13 -2.04 -14.55 2.16
CA LEU A 13 -0.66 -14.56 1.66
C LEU A 13 0.35 -13.98 2.67
N GLY A 14 -0.11 -13.27 3.69
CA GLY A 14 0.73 -12.44 4.52
C GLY A 14 0.51 -12.64 6.01
N VAL A 15 1.03 -11.67 6.77
CA VAL A 15 0.90 -11.61 8.23
C VAL A 15 0.19 -10.33 8.63
N LYS A 16 -0.35 -10.30 9.84
CA LYS A 16 -0.95 -9.09 10.39
C LYS A 16 0.11 -8.00 10.51
N MET A 17 -0.18 -6.83 9.98
CA MET A 17 0.62 -5.63 10.13
C MET A 17 0.36 -5.04 11.52
N ASP A 18 1.43 -4.90 12.31
CA ASP A 18 1.38 -4.17 13.56
C ASP A 18 1.82 -2.72 13.31
N LYS A 19 0.83 -1.85 13.09
CA LYS A 19 1.10 -0.45 12.78
C LYS A 19 0.00 0.47 13.27
N GLN A 20 0.41 1.49 14.01
CA GLN A 20 -0.45 2.63 14.31
C GLN A 20 -0.63 3.50 13.06
N ILE A 21 -1.88 3.88 12.78
CA ILE A 21 -2.26 4.76 11.68
C ILE A 21 -2.72 6.08 12.30
N ASN A 22 -1.88 7.11 12.22
CA ASN A 22 -2.14 8.44 12.78
C ASN A 22 -1.37 9.57 12.05
N PHE A 23 -0.84 9.30 10.85
CA PHE A 23 0.07 10.24 10.19
C PHE A 23 -0.59 11.59 9.90
N MET A 24 -1.85 11.60 9.46
CA MET A 24 -2.52 12.84 9.06
C MET A 24 -2.79 13.74 10.27
N SER A 25 -3.33 13.18 11.36
CA SER A 25 -3.62 13.96 12.57
C SER A 25 -2.35 14.49 13.25
N GLN A 26 -1.25 13.73 13.24
CA GLN A 26 0.04 14.16 13.79
C GLN A 26 0.78 15.18 12.92
N HIS A 27 0.41 15.31 11.63
CA HIS A 27 1.08 16.19 10.67
C HIS A 27 0.08 17.07 9.90
N ARG A 28 -0.94 17.62 10.57
CA ARG A 28 -2.03 18.43 9.96
C ARG A 28 -1.52 19.57 9.07
N ASN A 29 -0.35 20.12 9.38
CA ASN A 29 0.29 21.21 8.63
C ASN A 29 0.72 20.82 7.20
N LEU A 30 0.85 19.52 6.90
CA LEU A 30 1.14 19.03 5.54
C LEU A 30 -0.08 19.08 4.61
N TYR A 31 -1.26 19.38 5.14
CA TYR A 31 -2.53 19.30 4.41
C TYR A 31 -3.25 20.66 4.41
N PRO A 32 -2.99 21.53 3.42
CA PRO A 32 -3.57 22.88 3.38
C PRO A 32 -5.10 22.91 3.45
N SER A 33 -5.77 21.87 2.95
CA SER A 33 -7.22 21.75 2.94
C SER A 33 -7.86 21.72 4.34
N PHE A 34 -7.13 21.25 5.36
CA PHE A 34 -7.65 21.17 6.74
C PHE A 34 -6.64 21.63 7.80
N ALA A 35 -5.53 22.25 7.41
CA ALA A 35 -4.47 22.66 8.34
C ALA A 35 -4.98 23.57 9.47
N LYS A 36 -6.08 24.32 9.26
CA LYS A 36 -6.72 25.21 10.25
C LYS A 36 -8.17 24.80 10.59
N ASP A 37 -8.61 23.63 10.13
CA ASP A 37 -9.98 23.15 10.34
C ASP A 37 -9.99 22.05 11.40
N ASP A 38 -10.37 22.42 12.63
CA ASP A 38 -10.39 21.49 13.76
C ASP A 38 -11.49 20.44 13.64
N LYS A 39 -12.60 20.75 12.95
CA LYS A 39 -13.69 19.79 12.73
C LYS A 39 -13.23 18.66 11.82
N VAL A 40 -12.55 19.00 10.71
CA VAL A 40 -11.99 17.97 9.81
C VAL A 40 -10.90 17.17 10.50
N LEU A 41 -10.09 17.80 11.36
CA LEU A 41 -9.10 17.09 12.17
C LEU A 41 -9.75 16.05 13.11
N GLU A 42 -10.82 16.41 13.80
CA GLU A 42 -11.57 15.50 14.67
C GLU A 42 -12.13 14.30 13.90
N GLU A 43 -12.67 14.53 12.70
CA GLU A 43 -13.15 13.47 11.81
C GLU A 43 -12.02 12.52 11.40
N ILE A 44 -10.84 13.05 11.04
CA ILE A 44 -9.65 12.25 10.72
C ILE A 44 -9.20 11.41 11.92
N VAL A 45 -9.12 12.00 13.12
CA VAL A 45 -8.76 11.28 14.34
C VAL A 45 -9.73 10.13 14.63
N LEU A 46 -11.03 10.34 14.40
CA LEU A 46 -12.03 9.29 14.57
C LEU A 46 -11.86 8.18 13.53
N MET A 47 -11.56 8.51 12.27
CA MET A 47 -11.27 7.54 11.22
C MET A 47 -10.03 6.70 11.56
N GLU A 48 -8.94 7.34 11.99
CA GLU A 48 -7.70 6.68 12.43
C GLU A 48 -7.96 5.71 13.61
N LYS A 49 -8.72 6.14 14.62
CA LYS A 49 -9.13 5.27 15.75
C LYS A 49 -9.97 4.07 15.30
N ASN A 50 -10.84 4.25 14.30
CA ASN A 50 -11.66 3.17 13.78
C ASN A 50 -10.85 2.19 12.91
N LEU A 51 -9.84 2.66 12.18
CA LEU A 51 -8.89 1.82 11.46
C LEU A 51 -8.05 0.97 12.41
N ALA A 52 -7.63 1.52 13.56
CA ALA A 52 -6.84 0.79 14.56
C ALA A 52 -7.57 -0.44 15.15
N LYS A 53 -8.90 -0.51 15.03
CA LYS A 53 -9.70 -1.67 15.47
C LYS A 53 -9.72 -2.82 14.45
N LYS A 54 -9.23 -2.59 13.23
CA LYS A 54 -9.24 -3.56 12.15
C LYS A 54 -7.87 -4.24 12.02
N ALA A 55 -7.88 -5.53 11.75
CA ALA A 55 -6.67 -6.23 11.35
C ALA A 55 -6.36 -5.88 9.89
N ILE A 56 -5.17 -5.35 9.64
CA ILE A 56 -4.62 -5.15 8.31
C ILE A 56 -3.51 -6.18 8.11
N TYR A 57 -3.41 -6.76 6.93
CA TYR A 57 -2.44 -7.80 6.62
C TYR A 57 -1.55 -7.35 5.47
N HIS A 58 -0.32 -7.84 5.43
CA HIS A 58 0.60 -7.58 4.34
C HIS A 58 1.56 -8.74 4.13
N ILE A 59 2.09 -8.84 2.92
CA ILE A 59 3.24 -9.68 2.63
C ILE A 59 4.47 -8.86 2.97
N LYS A 60 5.24 -9.26 3.98
CA LYS A 60 6.51 -8.61 4.32
C LYS A 60 7.47 -8.68 3.14
N LYS A 61 8.29 -7.65 2.94
CA LYS A 61 9.18 -7.59 1.77
C LYS A 61 10.17 -8.76 1.71
N GLU A 62 10.63 -9.24 2.85
CA GLU A 62 11.50 -10.40 3.01
C GLU A 62 10.83 -11.72 2.57
N ASP A 63 9.51 -11.82 2.70
CA ASP A 63 8.73 -13.00 2.36
C ASP A 63 8.14 -12.92 0.95
N PHE A 64 8.34 -11.81 0.23
CA PHE A 64 7.64 -11.52 -1.02
C PHE A 64 7.84 -12.59 -2.09
N SER A 65 9.06 -13.11 -2.27
CA SER A 65 9.35 -14.11 -3.29
C SER A 65 8.54 -15.41 -3.13
N THR A 66 8.19 -15.76 -1.89
CA THR A 66 7.38 -16.95 -1.58
C THR A 66 5.96 -16.81 -2.13
N TYR A 67 5.41 -15.60 -2.09
CA TYR A 67 4.01 -15.33 -2.45
C TYR A 67 3.85 -14.66 -3.82
N GLU A 68 4.92 -14.18 -4.43
CA GLU A 68 4.92 -13.59 -5.78
C GLU A 68 4.21 -14.45 -6.84
N PRO A 69 4.31 -15.80 -6.84
CA PRO A 69 3.59 -16.63 -7.81
C PRO A 69 2.06 -16.53 -7.72
N ALA A 70 1.50 -16.17 -6.57
CA ALA A 70 0.05 -16.01 -6.39
C ALA A 70 -0.50 -14.69 -6.96
N ILE A 71 0.40 -13.75 -7.25
CA ILE A 71 0.07 -12.41 -7.78
C ILE A 71 -0.08 -12.49 -9.30
N LYS A 72 -1.20 -11.97 -9.79
CA LYS A 72 -1.60 -11.98 -11.20
C LYS A 72 -1.51 -10.59 -11.82
N THR A 73 -1.36 -10.55 -13.13
CA THR A 73 -1.52 -9.31 -13.90
C THR A 73 -2.87 -8.66 -13.57
N GLY A 74 -2.85 -7.36 -13.27
CA GLY A 74 -4.03 -6.58 -12.90
C GLY A 74 -4.32 -6.52 -11.40
N ASP A 75 -3.64 -7.31 -10.57
CA ASP A 75 -3.72 -7.14 -9.11
C ASP A 75 -3.22 -5.75 -8.73
N ILE A 76 -3.93 -5.10 -7.81
CA ILE A 76 -3.50 -3.84 -7.21
C ILE A 76 -2.47 -4.18 -6.14
N ILE A 77 -1.33 -3.50 -6.23
CA ILE A 77 -0.24 -3.58 -5.27
C ILE A 77 -0.20 -2.27 -4.49
N ALA A 78 -0.41 -2.34 -3.18
CA ALA A 78 -0.23 -1.21 -2.28
C ALA A 78 1.02 -1.44 -1.41
N PHE A 79 2.02 -0.58 -1.54
CA PHE A 79 3.29 -0.70 -0.84
C PHE A 79 3.16 -0.24 0.60
N THR A 80 3.08 -1.21 1.51
CA THR A 80 3.03 -0.92 2.95
C THR A 80 4.30 -0.20 3.42
N SER A 81 4.17 0.61 4.46
CA SER A 81 5.18 1.60 4.82
C SER A 81 5.98 1.25 6.07
N THR A 82 7.22 1.73 6.13
CA THR A 82 8.03 1.80 7.37
C THR A 82 7.90 3.17 8.06
N VAL A 83 7.27 4.17 7.44
CA VAL A 83 7.10 5.53 8.01
C VAL A 83 6.11 5.50 9.18
N ALA A 84 6.49 6.00 10.36
CA ALA A 84 5.62 6.00 11.54
C ALA A 84 4.26 6.64 11.25
N GLY A 85 3.17 6.01 11.70
CA GLY A 85 1.81 6.53 11.52
C GLY A 85 1.17 6.31 10.14
N LEU A 86 1.93 5.85 9.14
CA LEU A 86 1.46 5.70 7.75
C LEU A 86 1.43 4.22 7.34
N ASP A 87 0.33 3.76 6.77
CA ASP A 87 0.13 2.36 6.36
C ASP A 87 0.68 2.08 4.96
N VAL A 88 0.39 2.91 3.96
CA VAL A 88 0.77 2.74 2.54
C VAL A 88 1.51 3.98 2.03
N ASN A 89 2.58 3.78 1.24
CA ASN A 89 3.35 4.89 0.64
C ASN A 89 3.04 5.16 -0.82
N HIS A 90 2.68 4.11 -1.56
CA HIS A 90 2.63 4.10 -3.01
C HIS A 90 1.82 2.91 -3.50
N GLU A 91 1.39 2.96 -4.74
CA GLU A 91 0.54 1.93 -5.33
C GLU A 91 0.75 1.78 -6.84
N GLY A 92 0.25 0.67 -7.38
CA GLY A 92 0.20 0.41 -8.81
C GLY A 92 -0.46 -0.93 -9.12
N PHE A 93 -0.28 -1.40 -10.34
CA PHE A 93 -0.81 -2.69 -10.80
C PHE A 93 0.33 -3.65 -11.12
N ALA A 94 0.15 -4.91 -10.74
CA ALA A 94 1.06 -5.97 -11.13
C ALA A 94 0.92 -6.27 -12.63
N ILE A 95 2.05 -6.39 -13.34
CA ILE A 95 2.10 -6.75 -14.76
C ILE A 95 3.11 -7.87 -14.96
N ARG A 96 2.66 -9.05 -15.40
CA ARG A 96 3.55 -10.17 -15.70
C ARG A 96 4.01 -10.12 -17.17
N LYS A 97 5.33 -10.12 -17.38
CA LYS A 97 5.98 -10.16 -18.72
C LYS A 97 7.06 -11.23 -18.70
N ASN A 98 7.02 -12.15 -19.67
CA ASN A 98 8.02 -13.21 -19.82
C ASN A 98 8.32 -13.95 -18.50
N GLY A 99 7.26 -14.29 -17.75
CA GLY A 99 7.36 -15.00 -16.48
C GLY A 99 7.79 -14.16 -15.27
N LYS A 100 8.16 -12.88 -15.42
CA LYS A 100 8.55 -11.99 -14.32
C LYS A 100 7.46 -10.96 -14.01
N LEU A 101 7.34 -10.57 -12.75
CA LEU A 101 6.37 -9.58 -12.30
C LEU A 101 6.98 -8.18 -12.26
N TYR A 102 6.27 -7.20 -12.81
CA TYR A 102 6.64 -5.79 -12.88
C TYR A 102 5.52 -4.93 -12.31
N LEU A 103 5.81 -3.64 -12.08
CA LEU A 103 4.85 -2.67 -11.57
C LEU A 103 4.45 -1.68 -12.66
N MET A 104 3.16 -1.55 -12.95
CA MET A 104 2.61 -0.39 -13.67
C MET A 104 2.15 0.66 -12.67
N HIS A 105 2.73 1.86 -12.69
CA HIS A 105 2.40 2.91 -11.73
C HIS A 105 2.64 4.31 -12.29
N ALA A 106 2.00 5.31 -11.66
CA ALA A 106 2.34 6.71 -11.86
C ALA A 106 3.71 6.98 -11.21
N SER A 107 4.72 7.26 -12.02
CA SER A 107 6.06 7.55 -11.53
C SER A 107 6.25 9.05 -11.36
N ILE A 108 6.56 9.48 -10.14
CA ILE A 108 6.93 10.87 -9.85
C ILE A 108 8.21 11.23 -10.61
N GLU A 109 9.19 10.32 -10.65
CA GLU A 109 10.47 10.54 -11.33
C GLU A 109 10.28 10.72 -12.85
N LYS A 110 9.46 9.87 -13.48
CA LYS A 110 9.22 9.92 -14.93
C LYS A 110 8.07 10.84 -15.33
N LYS A 111 7.32 11.38 -14.37
CA LYS A 111 6.15 12.25 -14.55
C LYS A 111 5.08 11.68 -15.49
N LYS A 112 4.96 10.35 -15.53
CA LYS A 112 3.96 9.63 -16.35
C LYS A 112 3.71 8.23 -15.80
N VAL A 113 2.67 7.59 -16.30
CA VAL A 113 2.44 6.16 -16.06
C VAL A 113 3.49 5.35 -16.83
N ILE A 114 4.16 4.45 -16.14
CA ILE A 114 5.17 3.56 -16.72
C ILE A 114 4.92 2.12 -16.26
N ILE A 115 5.53 1.18 -16.95
CA ILE A 115 5.84 -0.14 -16.39
C ILE A 115 7.31 -0.07 -15.95
N SER A 116 7.61 -0.48 -14.72
CA SER A 116 8.96 -0.45 -14.16
C SER A 116 9.93 -1.25 -15.04
N GLU A 117 11.17 -0.78 -15.15
CA GLU A 117 12.26 -1.50 -15.82
C GLU A 117 12.76 -2.68 -14.98
N GLU A 118 12.79 -2.49 -13.66
CA GLU A 118 13.09 -3.53 -12.67
C GLU A 118 11.84 -4.34 -12.29
N THR A 119 12.03 -5.56 -11.78
CA THR A 119 10.91 -6.39 -11.30
C THR A 119 10.23 -5.76 -10.08
N LEU A 120 9.00 -6.18 -9.79
CA LEU A 120 8.27 -5.74 -8.60
C LEU A 120 9.04 -6.07 -7.32
N GLN A 121 9.70 -7.24 -7.25
CA GLN A 121 10.55 -7.61 -6.12
C GLN A 121 11.74 -6.64 -5.98
N GLN A 122 12.42 -6.32 -7.08
CA GLN A 122 13.55 -5.38 -7.06
C GLN A 122 13.11 -3.99 -6.60
N TYR A 123 12.00 -3.49 -7.16
CA TYR A 123 11.40 -2.21 -6.76
C TYR A 123 11.08 -2.17 -5.26
N LEU A 124 10.43 -3.23 -4.75
CA LEU A 124 10.06 -3.38 -3.34
C LEU A 124 11.30 -3.36 -2.43
N MET A 125 12.35 -4.08 -2.81
CA MET A 125 13.57 -4.22 -2.00
C MET A 125 14.44 -2.95 -2.04
N ARG A 126 14.45 -2.23 -3.16
CA ARG A 126 15.25 -1.02 -3.37
C ARG A 126 14.80 0.14 -2.48
N ILE A 127 13.50 0.26 -2.22
CA ILE A 127 12.93 1.42 -1.50
C ILE A 127 12.82 1.10 -0.01
N LYS A 128 13.71 1.69 0.80
CA LYS A 128 13.74 1.52 2.27
C LYS A 128 12.42 1.85 2.99
N LYS A 129 11.63 2.76 2.42
CA LYS A 129 10.34 3.16 2.99
C LYS A 129 9.26 2.08 2.84
N HIS A 130 9.48 1.07 2.00
CA HIS A 130 8.54 -0.03 1.82
C HIS A 130 8.85 -1.15 2.84
N ALA A 131 7.80 -1.57 3.56
CA ALA A 131 7.84 -2.68 4.51
C ALA A 131 7.41 -4.00 3.88
N GLY A 132 6.67 -3.94 2.77
CA GLY A 132 5.99 -5.08 2.16
C GLY A 132 4.87 -4.62 1.22
N VAL A 133 3.95 -5.50 0.87
CA VAL A 133 2.82 -5.17 0.00
C VAL A 133 1.49 -5.72 0.51
N MET A 134 0.42 -4.96 0.27
CA MET A 134 -0.94 -5.49 0.20
C MET A 134 -1.26 -5.85 -1.25
N VAL A 135 -2.07 -6.90 -1.45
CA VAL A 135 -2.45 -7.39 -2.78
C VAL A 135 -3.96 -7.49 -2.87
N LEU A 136 -4.57 -6.66 -3.72
CA LEU A 136 -6.02 -6.63 -3.93
C LEU A 136 -6.33 -7.08 -5.36
N ARG A 137 -7.40 -7.86 -5.52
CA ARG A 137 -7.85 -8.34 -6.83
C ARG A 137 -9.28 -7.87 -7.10
N VAL A 138 -9.52 -7.36 -8.32
CA VAL A 138 -10.87 -7.05 -8.79
C VAL A 138 -11.70 -8.34 -8.83
N SER A 139 -12.89 -8.28 -8.24
CA SER A 139 -13.83 -9.41 -8.15
C SER A 139 -14.76 -9.47 -9.36
#